data_AF-A0A2H1YG91-F1
#
_entry.id   AF-A0A2H1YG91-F1
#
_cell.length_a   1.000
_cell.length_b   1.000
_cell.length_c   1.000
_cell.angle_alpha   90.00
_cell.angle_beta   90.00
_cell.angle_gamma   90.00
#
_symmetry.space_group_name_H-M   'P 1'
#
loop_
_entity.id
_entity.type
_entity.pdbx_description
1 polymer ?
#
loop_
_entity_poly.entity_id
_entity_poly.type
_entity_poly.pdbx_seq_one_letter_code
_entity_poly.pdbx_strand_id
1 'polypeptide(L)'
;MNTSDVSEIKEEYIDSLKHFTENFKSFDISNIIENFQKTIRFKEQKESILYHSIISEIVKLNRADRVVFKDKYYDTLNAVVNNIDKQPFRFVPTNTMCGFVFIPLKPENFKSKKELLAYFTEVYKYKHKLKKCLGVIFVEQNNSIDIEWMLFNNDWKYNKMLEDIVLKEREEYGDSKLVLPKKYFRK
;
A
#
# COMPACT_ATOMS: atom_id res chain seq x y z
N MET A 1 -5.85 -49.31 6.58
CA MET A 1 -4.81 -48.28 6.47
C MET A 1 -4.26 -48.37 5.05
N ASN A 2 -4.60 -47.43 4.17
CA ASN A 2 -3.96 -47.30 2.86
C ASN A 2 -3.10 -46.04 2.91
N THR A 3 -1.80 -46.23 3.04
CA THR A 3 -0.78 -45.21 2.77
C THR A 3 -0.82 -44.91 1.28
N SER A 4 -1.15 -43.67 0.95
CA SER A 4 -1.11 -43.14 -0.41
C SER A 4 0.28 -43.37 -1.01
N ASP A 5 0.33 -44.13 -2.09
CA ASP A 5 1.54 -44.38 -2.86
C ASP A 5 2.06 -43.04 -3.44
N VAL A 6 3.26 -42.63 -3.02
CA VAL A 6 3.89 -41.35 -3.38
C VAL A 6 4.69 -41.48 -4.68
N SER A 7 4.66 -42.65 -5.33
CA SER A 7 5.58 -42.99 -6.42
C SER A 7 5.21 -42.45 -7.82
N GLU A 8 4.04 -41.83 -8.01
CA GLU A 8 3.64 -41.25 -9.30
C GLU A 8 3.12 -39.81 -9.18
N ILE A 9 3.97 -38.89 -8.72
CA ILE A 9 3.68 -37.45 -8.90
C ILE A 9 3.95 -37.11 -10.37
N LYS A 10 2.88 -37.04 -11.17
CA LYS A 10 2.94 -36.63 -12.57
C LYS A 10 3.53 -35.22 -12.72
N GLU A 11 4.37 -35.02 -13.72
CA GLU A 11 5.11 -33.77 -13.97
C GLU A 11 4.19 -32.54 -14.10
N GLU A 12 3.01 -32.72 -14.71
CA GLU A 12 1.94 -31.72 -14.81
C GLU A 12 1.46 -31.22 -13.44
N TYR A 13 1.46 -32.07 -12.42
CA TYR A 13 1.09 -31.67 -11.06
C TYR A 13 2.18 -30.82 -10.42
N ILE A 14 3.46 -31.12 -10.67
CA ILE A 14 4.60 -30.33 -10.20
C ILE A 14 4.54 -28.93 -10.81
N ASP A 15 4.26 -28.80 -12.11
CA ASP A 15 4.16 -27.50 -12.77
C ASP A 15 2.91 -26.72 -12.33
N SER A 16 1.78 -27.40 -12.10
CA SER A 16 0.61 -26.76 -11.49
C SER A 16 0.89 -26.24 -10.08
N LEU A 17 1.69 -26.96 -9.28
CA LEU A 17 2.11 -26.54 -7.94
C LEU A 17 3.09 -25.37 -8.01
N LYS A 18 4.05 -25.38 -8.93
CA LYS A 18 4.93 -24.22 -9.18
C LYS A 18 4.11 -22.99 -9.53
N HIS A 19 3.20 -23.09 -10.51
CA HIS A 19 2.30 -21.99 -10.87
C HIS A 19 1.39 -21.56 -9.71
N PHE A 20 0.91 -22.48 -8.89
CA PHE A 20 0.15 -22.15 -7.69
C PHE A 20 1.00 -21.38 -6.67
N THR A 21 2.23 -21.80 -6.42
CA THR A 21 3.15 -21.12 -5.49
C THR A 21 3.63 -19.76 -6.00
N GLU A 22 3.89 -19.63 -7.30
CA GLU A 22 4.20 -18.35 -7.95
C GLU A 22 3.02 -17.38 -7.88
N ASN A 23 1.81 -17.87 -8.17
CA ASN A 23 0.58 -17.10 -8.01
C ASN A 23 0.36 -16.71 -6.55
N PHE A 24 0.66 -17.58 -5.58
CA PHE A 24 0.56 -17.24 -4.17
C PHE A 24 1.52 -16.12 -3.79
N LYS A 25 2.79 -16.22 -4.19
CA LYS A 25 3.81 -15.19 -3.92
C LYS A 25 3.46 -13.84 -4.51
N SER A 26 2.76 -13.78 -5.65
CA SER A 26 2.44 -12.50 -6.30
C SER A 26 1.47 -11.64 -5.49
N PHE A 27 0.53 -12.24 -4.75
CA PHE A 27 -0.41 -11.51 -3.89
C PHE A 27 -0.11 -11.63 -2.39
N ASP A 28 0.94 -12.35 -2.00
CA ASP A 28 1.37 -12.47 -0.61
C ASP A 28 2.01 -11.15 -0.13
N ILE A 29 1.41 -10.60 0.92
CA ILE A 29 1.77 -9.34 1.59
C ILE A 29 2.21 -9.57 3.04
N SER A 30 2.38 -10.82 3.47
CA SER A 30 2.73 -11.19 4.85
C SER A 30 4.01 -10.49 5.30
N ASN A 31 5.04 -10.46 4.44
CA ASN A 31 6.29 -9.75 4.70
C ASN A 31 6.09 -8.24 4.96
N ILE A 32 5.13 -7.60 4.27
CA ILE A 32 4.84 -6.17 4.47
C ILE A 32 4.18 -5.97 5.84
N ILE A 33 3.24 -6.85 6.21
CA ILE A 33 2.56 -6.83 7.50
C ILE A 33 3.56 -7.08 8.65
N GLU A 34 4.45 -8.06 8.50
CA GLU A 34 5.52 -8.34 9.46
C GLU A 34 6.48 -7.15 9.62
N ASN A 35 6.85 -6.49 8.53
CA ASN A 35 7.68 -5.30 8.59
C ASN A 35 6.97 -4.14 9.29
N PHE A 36 5.68 -3.94 9.02
CA PHE A 36 4.87 -2.97 9.76
C PHE A 36 4.79 -3.29 11.26
N GLN A 37 4.67 -4.57 11.64
CA GLN A 37 4.73 -4.97 13.05
C GLN A 37 6.06 -4.66 13.73
N LYS A 38 7.16 -4.65 12.96
CA LYS A 38 8.51 -4.29 13.44
C LYS A 38 8.71 -2.78 13.53
N THR A 39 8.05 -1.97 12.71
CA THR A 39 8.14 -0.50 12.78
C THR A 39 7.38 0.09 13.97
N ILE A 40 6.44 -0.67 14.56
CA ILE A 40 5.75 -0.28 15.79
C ILE A 40 6.63 -0.63 17.00
N ARG A 41 7.32 0.40 17.53
CA ARG A 41 8.38 0.25 18.54
C ARG A 41 7.87 0.09 19.99
N PHE A 42 6.61 0.42 20.28
CA PHE A 42 6.06 0.41 21.64
C PHE A 42 4.87 -0.56 21.80
N LYS A 43 4.77 -1.23 22.95
CA LYS A 43 3.73 -2.25 23.22
C LYS A 43 2.33 -1.64 23.20
N GLU A 44 2.19 -0.43 23.73
CA GLU A 44 0.98 0.38 23.76
C GLU A 44 0.50 0.74 22.35
N GLN A 45 1.41 0.87 21.38
CA GLN A 45 1.08 1.12 19.98
C GLN A 45 0.65 -0.17 19.26
N LYS A 46 1.16 -1.35 19.66
CA LYS A 46 0.71 -2.65 19.15
C LYS A 46 -0.69 -3.00 19.64
N GLU A 47 -1.01 -2.60 20.86
CA GLU A 47 -2.35 -2.74 21.46
C GLU A 47 -3.31 -1.61 21.00
N SER A 48 -2.82 -0.65 20.23
CA SER A 48 -3.62 0.48 19.73
C SER A 48 -4.64 0.02 18.69
N ILE A 49 -5.85 0.58 18.80
CA ILE A 49 -6.92 0.45 17.80
C ILE A 49 -6.43 0.87 16.40
N LEU A 50 -5.48 1.80 16.31
CA LEU A 50 -4.91 2.26 15.05
C LEU A 50 -4.16 1.14 14.31
N TYR A 51 -3.38 0.33 15.03
CA TYR A 51 -2.66 -0.80 14.46
C TYR A 51 -3.61 -1.81 13.81
N HIS A 52 -4.62 -2.26 14.58
CA HIS A 52 -5.62 -3.19 14.09
C HIS A 52 -6.44 -2.62 12.93
N SER A 53 -6.68 -1.30 12.93
CA SER A 53 -7.40 -0.63 11.85
C SER A 53 -6.60 -0.65 10.55
N ILE A 54 -5.28 -0.41 10.58
CA ILE A 54 -4.42 -0.47 9.39
C ILE A 54 -4.40 -1.89 8.82
N ILE A 55 -4.13 -2.89 9.66
CA ILE A 55 -4.14 -4.29 9.24
C ILE A 55 -5.49 -4.68 8.64
N SER A 56 -6.59 -4.27 9.29
CA SER A 56 -7.96 -4.54 8.82
C SER A 56 -8.20 -4.02 7.41
N GLU A 57 -7.73 -2.82 7.07
CA GLU A 57 -7.92 -2.28 5.71
C GLU A 57 -7.08 -3.02 4.66
N ILE A 58 -5.88 -3.48 5.02
CA ILE A 58 -5.00 -4.25 4.14
C ILE A 58 -5.55 -5.66 3.87
N VAL A 59 -6.05 -6.36 4.89
CA VAL A 59 -6.56 -7.74 4.73
C VAL A 59 -7.87 -7.82 3.93
N LYS A 60 -8.64 -6.71 3.87
CA LYS A 60 -9.86 -6.60 3.06
C LYS A 60 -9.59 -6.52 1.55
N LEU A 61 -8.35 -6.31 1.13
CA LEU A 61 -7.99 -6.27 -0.29
C LEU A 61 -8.23 -7.65 -0.92
N ASN A 62 -8.87 -7.65 -2.10
CA ASN A 62 -8.95 -8.86 -2.92
C ASN A 62 -7.57 -9.17 -3.53
N ARG A 63 -7.43 -10.32 -4.20
CA ARG A 63 -6.13 -10.75 -4.77
C ARG A 63 -5.54 -9.73 -5.75
N ALA A 64 -6.36 -9.15 -6.63
CA ALA A 64 -5.88 -8.19 -7.62
C ALA A 64 -5.40 -6.90 -6.94
N ASP A 65 -6.15 -6.41 -5.95
CA ASP A 65 -5.77 -5.21 -5.21
C ASP A 65 -4.55 -5.45 -4.30
N ARG A 66 -4.35 -6.68 -3.80
CA ARG A 66 -3.12 -7.06 -3.08
C ARG A 66 -1.89 -7.01 -3.96
N VAL A 67 -1.99 -7.44 -5.22
CA VAL A 67 -0.90 -7.30 -6.20
C VAL A 67 -0.58 -5.81 -6.40
N VAL A 68 -1.59 -4.97 -6.66
CA VAL A 68 -1.38 -3.52 -6.86
C VAL A 68 -0.79 -2.85 -5.62
N PHE A 69 -1.26 -3.22 -4.43
CA PHE A 69 -0.72 -2.74 -3.16
C PHE A 69 0.76 -3.09 -3.03
N LYS A 70 1.11 -4.35 -3.27
CA LYS A 70 2.46 -4.88 -3.19
C LYS A 70 3.39 -4.18 -4.20
N ASP A 71 2.96 -4.06 -5.45
CA ASP A 71 3.72 -3.42 -6.51
C ASP A 71 4.05 -1.98 -6.12
N LYS A 72 3.04 -1.18 -5.72
CA LYS A 72 3.27 0.22 -5.31
C LYS A 72 4.13 0.35 -4.08
N TYR A 73 4.01 -0.57 -3.12
CA TYR A 73 4.87 -0.61 -1.94
C TYR A 73 6.34 -0.80 -2.34
N TYR A 74 6.63 -1.82 -3.15
CA TYR A 74 8.00 -2.11 -3.59
C TYR A 74 8.54 -1.09 -4.60
N ASP A 75 7.70 -0.54 -5.47
CA ASP A 75 8.08 0.56 -6.38
C ASP A 75 8.51 1.80 -5.59
N THR A 76 7.79 2.11 -4.51
CA THR A 76 8.14 3.23 -3.63
C THR A 76 9.44 2.96 -2.88
N LEU A 77 9.60 1.76 -2.34
CA LEU A 77 10.84 1.34 -1.70
C LEU A 77 12.03 1.41 -2.66
N ASN A 78 11.87 0.91 -3.88
CA ASN A 78 12.88 0.95 -4.93
C ASN A 78 13.22 2.39 -5.32
N ALA A 79 12.23 3.28 -5.39
CA ALA A 79 12.46 4.69 -5.67
C ALA A 79 13.33 5.34 -4.58
N VAL A 80 13.08 5.04 -3.31
CA VAL A 80 13.90 5.54 -2.20
C VAL A 80 15.32 4.97 -2.24
N VAL A 81 15.45 3.64 -2.35
CA VAL A 81 16.76 2.95 -2.35
C VAL A 81 17.66 3.42 -3.51
N ASN A 82 17.08 3.73 -4.66
CA ASN A 82 17.82 4.18 -5.84
C ASN A 82 17.85 5.70 -5.99
N ASN A 83 17.39 6.45 -4.98
CA ASN A 83 17.28 7.91 -4.99
C ASN A 83 16.60 8.48 -6.25
N ILE A 84 15.53 7.81 -6.70
CA ILE A 84 14.75 8.20 -7.89
C ILE A 84 13.67 9.18 -7.47
N ASP A 85 13.70 10.37 -8.07
CA ASP A 85 12.66 11.37 -7.84
C ASP A 85 11.33 10.91 -8.46
N LYS A 86 10.35 10.60 -7.60
CA LYS A 86 9.03 10.10 -7.98
C LYS A 86 7.95 10.77 -7.16
N GLN A 87 6.83 11.05 -7.83
CA GLN A 87 5.60 11.43 -7.14
C GLN A 87 5.04 10.25 -6.34
N PRO A 88 4.23 10.51 -5.29
CA PRO A 88 3.61 9.44 -4.51
C PRO A 88 2.77 8.51 -5.39
N PHE A 89 2.94 7.20 -5.21
CA PHE A 89 2.11 6.20 -5.84
C PHE A 89 0.79 6.09 -5.10
N ARG A 90 -0.33 6.01 -5.82
CA ARG A 90 -1.66 6.00 -5.20
C ARG A 90 -2.62 5.05 -5.89
N PHE A 91 -3.60 4.54 -5.17
CA PHE A 91 -4.77 3.86 -5.74
C PHE A 91 -5.94 3.79 -4.76
N VAL A 92 -7.14 3.47 -5.28
CA VAL A 92 -8.36 3.20 -4.51
C VAL A 92 -8.93 1.86 -4.96
N PRO A 93 -8.92 0.81 -4.13
CA PRO A 93 -9.62 -0.44 -4.39
C PRO A 93 -11.12 -0.20 -4.43
N THR A 94 -11.79 -0.80 -5.41
CA THR A 94 -13.24 -0.63 -5.60
C THR A 94 -14.06 -1.31 -4.50
N ASN A 95 -13.51 -2.34 -3.85
CA ASN A 95 -14.22 -3.14 -2.86
C ASN A 95 -14.20 -2.53 -1.44
N THR A 96 -13.13 -1.81 -1.08
CA THR A 96 -12.98 -1.20 0.25
C THR A 96 -13.22 0.30 0.25
N MET A 97 -13.04 0.96 -0.90
CA MET A 97 -13.05 2.43 -1.01
C MET A 97 -12.10 3.11 -0.01
N CYS A 98 -11.05 2.41 0.41
CA CYS A 98 -9.95 2.97 1.22
C CYS A 98 -8.86 3.47 0.27
N GLY A 99 -8.48 4.74 0.36
CA GLY A 99 -7.36 5.26 -0.43
C GLY A 99 -6.03 4.71 0.08
N PHE A 100 -5.09 4.44 -0.81
CA PHE A 100 -3.72 4.06 -0.44
C PHE A 100 -2.74 5.01 -1.12
N VAL A 101 -1.82 5.57 -0.34
CA VAL A 101 -0.78 6.52 -0.78
C VAL A 101 0.57 6.01 -0.29
N PHE A 102 1.54 5.90 -1.20
CA PHE A 102 2.91 5.48 -0.92
C PHE A 102 3.85 6.60 -1.36
N ILE A 103 4.62 7.14 -0.41
CA ILE A 103 5.36 8.39 -0.56
C ILE A 103 6.85 8.08 -0.48
N PRO A 104 7.60 8.20 -1.59
CA PRO A 104 9.05 8.18 -1.53
C PRO A 104 9.53 9.55 -1.06
N LEU A 105 10.22 9.60 0.08
CA LEU A 105 10.73 10.83 0.66
C LEU A 105 12.25 10.88 0.54
N LYS A 106 12.77 12.01 0.05
CA LYS A 106 14.22 12.25 -0.02
C LYS A 106 14.80 12.47 1.38
N PRO A 107 16.03 12.01 1.67
CA PRO A 107 16.65 12.10 2.99
C PRO A 107 16.69 13.53 3.57
N GLU A 108 16.88 14.55 2.72
CA GLU A 108 16.90 15.96 3.13
C GLU A 108 15.59 16.44 3.76
N ASN A 109 14.47 15.78 3.43
CA ASN A 109 13.14 16.14 3.91
C ASN A 109 12.70 15.31 5.13
N PHE A 110 13.61 14.50 5.72
CA PHE A 110 13.30 13.61 6.84
C PHE A 110 12.60 14.30 8.00
N LYS A 111 13.01 15.52 8.34
CA LYS A 111 12.41 16.30 9.45
C LYS A 111 10.93 16.62 9.23
N SER A 112 10.51 16.73 7.97
CA SER A 112 9.13 17.06 7.57
C SER A 112 8.29 15.81 7.22
N LYS A 113 8.81 14.61 7.51
CA LYS A 113 8.19 13.33 7.13
C LYS A 113 6.74 13.22 7.61
N LYS A 114 6.46 13.60 8.85
CA LYS A 114 5.13 13.46 9.45
C LYS A 114 4.13 14.42 8.81
N GLU A 115 4.55 15.66 8.58
CA GLU A 115 3.76 16.70 7.92
C GLU A 115 3.44 16.30 6.47
N LEU A 116 4.44 15.79 5.73
CA LEU A 116 4.27 15.33 4.35
C LEU A 116 3.39 14.07 4.27
N LEU A 117 3.55 13.13 5.19
CA LEU A 117 2.68 11.96 5.30
C LEU A 117 1.22 12.37 5.51
N ALA A 118 0.97 13.27 6.46
CA ALA A 118 -0.37 13.80 6.70
C ALA A 118 -0.93 14.51 5.46
N TYR A 119 -0.14 15.42 4.88
CA TYR A 119 -0.51 16.22 3.71
C TYR A 119 -0.95 15.35 2.52
N PHE A 120 -0.08 14.46 2.05
CA PHE A 120 -0.39 13.65 0.86
C PHE A 120 -1.57 12.69 1.10
N THR A 121 -1.69 12.16 2.32
CA THR A 121 -2.78 11.24 2.67
C THR A 121 -4.12 11.96 2.75
N GLU A 122 -4.16 13.15 3.37
CA GLU A 122 -5.38 13.94 3.50
C GLU A 122 -5.84 14.52 2.16
N VAL A 123 -4.92 15.05 1.35
CA VAL A 123 -5.24 15.56 0.00
C VAL A 123 -5.82 14.45 -0.87
N TYR A 124 -5.22 13.25 -0.87
CA TYR A 124 -5.74 12.14 -1.66
C TYR A 124 -7.11 11.66 -1.18
N LYS A 125 -7.29 11.55 0.15
CA LYS A 125 -8.59 11.25 0.77
C LYS A 125 -9.67 12.26 0.34
N TYR A 126 -9.35 13.55 0.41
CA TYR A 126 -10.26 14.63 0.10
C TYR A 126 -10.65 14.64 -1.38
N LYS A 127 -9.67 14.55 -2.28
CA LYS A 127 -9.84 14.52 -3.74
C LYS A 127 -10.83 13.46 -4.19
N HIS A 128 -10.75 12.27 -3.58
CA HIS A 128 -11.61 11.13 -3.92
C HIS A 128 -12.86 11.00 -3.03
N LYS A 129 -13.12 11.99 -2.17
CA LYS A 129 -14.26 12.01 -1.24
C LYS A 129 -14.36 10.74 -0.37
N LEU A 130 -13.21 10.23 0.07
CA LEU A 130 -13.11 8.96 0.78
C LEU A 130 -13.31 9.17 2.29
N LYS A 131 -13.90 8.16 2.95
CA LYS A 131 -13.94 8.07 4.42
C LYS A 131 -12.59 7.63 5.00
N LYS A 132 -11.86 6.77 4.28
CA LYS A 132 -10.60 6.19 4.74
C LYS A 132 -9.48 6.41 3.74
N CYS A 133 -8.28 6.66 4.26
CA CYS A 133 -7.06 6.66 3.46
C CYS A 133 -5.86 6.28 4.32
N LEU A 134 -5.09 5.30 3.84
CA LEU A 134 -3.84 4.83 4.41
C LEU A 134 -2.66 5.45 3.65
N GLY A 135 -1.84 6.21 4.34
CA GLY A 135 -0.56 6.71 3.86
C GLY A 135 0.60 5.89 4.40
N VAL A 136 1.61 5.71 3.57
CA VAL A 136 2.90 5.12 3.93
C VAL A 136 4.00 6.00 3.35
N ILE A 137 4.96 6.40 4.18
CA ILE A 137 6.11 7.19 3.74
C ILE A 137 7.39 6.41 4.01
N PHE A 138 8.30 6.46 3.04
CA PHE A 138 9.57 5.74 3.03
C PHE A 138 10.69 6.75 2.91
N VAL A 139 11.72 6.64 3.73
CA VAL A 139 12.88 7.53 3.68
C VAL A 139 14.15 6.77 4.02
N GLU A 140 15.20 6.99 3.25
CA GLU A 140 16.52 6.46 3.59
C GLU A 140 17.18 7.35 4.65
N GLN A 141 17.66 6.72 5.72
CA GLN A 141 18.40 7.33 6.82
C GLN A 141 19.50 6.39 7.30
N ASN A 142 20.75 6.86 7.34
CA ASN A 142 21.89 6.12 7.90
C ASN A 142 21.99 4.67 7.37
N ASN A 143 21.90 4.49 6.04
CA ASN A 143 21.93 3.18 5.37
C ASN A 143 20.79 2.22 5.80
N SER A 144 19.68 2.77 6.29
CA SER A 144 18.47 2.03 6.65
C SER A 144 17.24 2.73 6.07
N ILE A 145 16.17 1.98 5.82
CA ILE A 145 14.90 2.56 5.39
C ILE A 145 14.00 2.73 6.61
N ASP A 146 13.61 3.97 6.89
CA ASP A 146 12.59 4.30 7.86
C ASP A 146 11.22 4.38 7.17
N ILE A 147 10.22 3.72 7.76
CA ILE A 147 8.87 3.61 7.20
C ILE A 147 7.86 4.02 8.26
N GLU A 148 7.00 4.99 7.92
CA GLU A 148 5.93 5.47 8.79
C GLU A 148 4.57 5.36 8.10
N TRP A 149 3.54 5.05 8.90
CA TRP A 149 2.19 4.74 8.43
C TRP A 149 1.18 5.65 9.11
N MET A 150 0.16 6.08 8.37
CA MET A 150 -0.92 6.92 8.89
C MET A 150 -2.25 6.52 8.28
N LEU A 151 -3.29 6.34 9.12
CA LEU A 151 -4.65 6.08 8.67
C LEU A 151 -5.56 7.22 9.07
N PHE A 152 -6.16 7.89 8.08
CA PHE A 152 -7.33 8.74 8.31
C PHE A 152 -8.60 7.90 8.18
N ASN A 153 -9.50 8.04 9.15
CA ASN A 153 -10.80 7.36 9.18
C ASN A 153 -11.86 8.31 9.75
N ASN A 154 -12.32 9.22 8.90
CA ASN A 154 -13.28 10.26 9.24
C ASN A 154 -14.11 10.60 8.00
N ASP A 155 -15.38 10.93 8.19
CA ASP A 155 -16.25 11.27 7.07
C ASP A 155 -15.71 12.47 6.30
N TRP A 156 -15.96 12.47 4.99
CA TRP A 156 -15.57 13.58 4.14
C TRP A 156 -16.38 14.83 4.51
N LYS A 157 -15.68 15.96 4.64
CA LYS A 157 -16.27 17.27 4.86
C LYS A 157 -15.57 18.27 3.96
N TYR A 158 -16.34 19.17 3.37
CA TYR A 158 -15.78 20.25 2.56
C TYR A 158 -14.76 21.05 3.38
N ASN A 159 -13.62 21.34 2.76
CA ASN A 159 -12.56 22.14 3.34
C ASN A 159 -11.98 23.00 2.22
N LYS A 160 -12.15 24.31 2.32
CA LYS A 160 -11.71 25.26 1.29
C LYS A 160 -10.21 25.15 0.98
N MET A 161 -9.37 25.00 2.01
CA MET A 161 -7.94 24.85 1.83
C MET A 161 -7.59 23.59 1.02
N LEU A 162 -8.23 22.46 1.33
CA LEU A 162 -8.01 21.21 0.60
C LEU A 162 -8.57 21.27 -0.83
N GLU A 163 -9.68 21.98 -1.05
CA GLU A 163 -10.22 22.22 -2.39
C GLU A 163 -9.22 22.99 -3.25
N ASP A 164 -8.66 24.08 -2.74
CA ASP A 164 -7.68 24.90 -3.45
C ASP A 164 -6.41 24.09 -3.78
N ILE A 165 -5.97 23.21 -2.87
CA ILE A 165 -4.83 22.31 -3.11
C ILE A 165 -5.14 21.30 -4.21
N VAL A 166 -6.32 20.67 -4.19
CA VAL A 166 -6.70 19.67 -5.20
C VAL A 166 -6.83 20.30 -6.59
N LEU A 167 -7.32 21.55 -6.67
CA LEU A 167 -7.38 22.30 -7.93
C LEU A 167 -5.98 22.53 -8.50
N LYS A 168 -5.03 23.00 -7.69
CA LYS A 168 -3.62 23.17 -8.10
C LYS A 168 -2.97 21.85 -8.54
N GLU A 169 -3.19 20.77 -7.78
CA GLU A 169 -2.64 19.47 -8.13
C GLU A 169 -3.17 18.97 -9.49
N ARG A 170 -4.44 19.24 -9.81
CA ARG A 170 -5.03 18.91 -11.12
C ARG A 170 -4.38 19.71 -12.25
N GLU A 171 -4.11 20.99 -12.03
CA GLU A 171 -3.44 21.85 -13.02
C GLU A 171 -2.01 21.38 -13.30
N GLU A 172 -1.28 20.98 -12.27
CA GLU A 172 0.12 20.56 -12.38
C GLU A 172 0.30 19.12 -12.91
N TYR A 173 -0.58 18.19 -12.51
CA TYR A 173 -0.37 16.74 -12.71
C TYR A 173 -1.51 16.03 -13.45
N GLY A 174 -2.58 16.76 -13.83
CA GLY A 174 -3.75 16.21 -14.52
C GLY A 174 -4.71 15.42 -13.62
N ASP A 175 -5.75 14.83 -14.23
CA ASP A 175 -6.71 14.02 -13.50
C ASP A 175 -6.07 12.71 -13.01
N SER A 176 -6.12 12.48 -11.69
CA SER A 176 -5.71 11.21 -11.10
C SER A 176 -6.64 10.10 -11.56
N LYS A 177 -6.12 9.16 -12.35
CA LYS A 177 -6.90 8.01 -12.83
C LYS A 177 -7.14 7.05 -11.66
N LEU A 178 -8.41 6.69 -11.44
CA LEU A 178 -8.75 5.48 -10.69
C LEU A 178 -8.14 4.30 -11.45
N VAL A 179 -7.15 3.64 -10.87
CA VAL A 179 -6.59 2.42 -11.44
C VAL A 179 -7.57 1.30 -11.13
N LEU A 180 -8.44 1.00 -12.10
CA LEU A 180 -9.26 -0.20 -12.05
C LEU A 180 -8.32 -1.40 -12.18
N PRO A 181 -8.35 -2.38 -11.27
CA PRO A 181 -7.58 -3.60 -11.43
C PRO A 181 -7.96 -4.23 -12.78
N LYS A 182 -6.96 -4.54 -13.60
CA LYS A 182 -7.18 -5.29 -14.85
C LYS A 182 -7.86 -6.59 -14.44
N LYS A 183 -9.15 -6.75 -14.76
CA LYS A 183 -9.84 -8.03 -14.61
C LYS A 183 -9.01 -9.06 -15.34
N TYR A 184 -8.51 -10.06 -14.61
CA TYR A 184 -7.94 -11.26 -15.23
C TYR A 184 -9.08 -11.92 -16.02
N PHE A 185 -9.15 -11.61 -17.32
CA PHE A 185 -9.95 -12.38 -18.24
C PHE A 185 -9.30 -13.76 -18.34
N ARG A 186 -9.93 -14.76 -17.70
CA ARG A 186 -9.83 -16.13 -18.21
C ARG A 186 -10.45 -16.10 -19.61
N LYS A 187 -9.63 -16.25 -20.63
CA LYS A 187 -10.06 -16.84 -21.90
C LYS A 187 -9.69 -18.31 -21.85
#